data_AF-A0A1S8A8J3-F1
#
_entry.id   AF-A0A1S8A8J3-F1
#
_cell.length_a   1.000
_cell.length_b   1.000
_cell.length_c   1.000
_cell.angle_alpha   90.00
_cell.angle_beta   90.00
_cell.angle_gamma   90.00
#
_symmetry.space_group_name_H-M   'P 1'
#
loop_
_entity.id
_entity.type
_entity.pdbx_description
1 polymer ?
#
loop_
_entity_poly.entity_id
_entity_poly.type
_entity_poly.pdbx_seq_one_letter_code
_entity_poly.pdbx_strand_id
1 'polypeptide(L)'
;MSNNDNNNSSGSSSGNSTAENIITIIGVPLAVLGVLPILYNTLATLAALSKIKRMLRHGKLTALTRSDVVNRVIEVELPRYAVQPWDRFDQRGAYWQVSRQPSAIPGGSWTTFNWKTNTIGIKTQRVEYADQLRQPQVEVEFQELVAYLLDLGALPDPHGWRLLRSTGLWTPMGCALMKSPDRSHVALAIAPLDDSDGHLSLKVTWEPSWTTRDASKLPPYWVSLPPPPPPPKKESEEEGEGEGEGEGEGSAAASSSQEAAQSPEETDDASKAEEEKSDKLKGEGSPKQSEDSIQKQGERNATLPITCQFSADGLQSALSQEPGSGSGSGSGSAWSGGYEVQSLHMEHLRQSGAHTAGKWFASAATAYGTTSQTVLWNYRIPDEVLAFARRDTVPCGVLELLGVVDGSLTPQWETTSAGGTAMEDHESFVRAMQEQRIAMAAEARMDPAARQIAVRQRTEREMMQRMNDMRDRSRRDAQRRETRRLEALQSPKWDAALVAEHNLRWLRARERTTSTTTATTTTSSSSATTPTPLPLRDVVGTLLHRMVLDGAFARGLCEVLDAWKAWADNGGMRAADFDLLAARQELFAQASLLVALVRDAAAGAGPGAGGSAAHEGSLSMDLQECLRMWRVVRLG
;
A
#
# COMPACT_ATOMS: atom_id res chain seq x y z
N MET A 1 47.35 130.63 -1.12
CA MET A 1 47.54 129.17 -1.04
C MET A 1 47.18 128.79 0.39
N SER A 2 45.91 128.53 0.73
CA SER A 2 45.01 127.45 0.26
C SER A 2 45.33 126.11 0.91
N ASN A 3 44.40 125.32 1.46
CA ASN A 3 42.96 125.50 1.79
C ASN A 3 42.70 124.70 3.09
N ASN A 4 41.86 125.17 4.03
CA ASN A 4 40.44 124.84 4.20
C ASN A 4 40.10 123.34 4.38
N ASP A 5 39.39 123.03 5.47
CA ASP A 5 38.45 121.92 5.66
C ASP A 5 39.01 120.47 5.74
N ASN A 6 38.38 119.48 6.41
CA ASN A 6 37.21 119.56 7.30
C ASN A 6 37.25 118.56 8.48
N ASN A 7 36.29 118.74 9.38
CA ASN A 7 36.12 118.11 10.68
C ASN A 7 35.23 116.83 10.65
N ASN A 8 35.45 115.94 11.63
CA ASN A 8 34.44 115.07 12.28
C ASN A 8 34.03 113.69 11.67
N SER A 9 33.59 112.82 12.58
CA SER A 9 32.76 111.60 12.46
C SER A 9 33.30 110.34 11.76
N SER A 10 33.61 109.32 12.57
CA SER A 10 33.47 107.88 12.22
C SER A 10 33.55 106.98 13.48
N GLY A 11 32.56 107.09 14.36
CA GLY A 11 32.36 106.14 15.46
C GLY A 11 31.63 104.86 15.02
N SER A 12 31.75 103.80 15.84
CA SER A 12 30.94 102.56 15.80
C SER A 12 30.84 101.80 14.45
N SER A 13 31.81 100.90 14.19
CA SER A 13 31.65 99.81 13.20
C SER A 13 32.44 98.53 13.52
N SER A 14 33.37 98.55 14.47
CA SER A 14 34.31 97.44 14.76
C SER A 14 33.78 96.29 15.62
N GLY A 15 32.53 96.36 16.09
CA GLY A 15 31.93 95.34 16.98
C GLY A 15 31.31 94.14 16.25
N ASN A 16 30.87 94.30 15.00
CA ASN A 16 30.10 93.26 14.32
C ASN A 16 30.99 92.21 13.65
N SER A 17 32.06 92.65 12.97
CA SER A 17 32.94 91.76 12.20
C SER A 17 33.69 90.74 13.06
N THR A 18 33.98 91.04 14.34
CA THR A 18 34.59 90.07 15.26
C THR A 18 33.59 89.00 15.70
N ALA A 19 32.34 89.36 15.96
CA ALA A 19 31.26 88.41 16.26
C ALA A 19 30.97 87.50 15.05
N GLU A 20 30.85 88.07 13.85
CA GLU A 20 30.63 87.33 12.60
C GLU A 20 31.77 86.33 12.30
N ASN A 21 33.04 86.73 12.51
CA ASN A 21 34.19 85.83 12.36
C ASN A 21 34.21 84.71 13.42
N ILE A 22 33.86 84.97 14.68
CA ILE A 22 33.77 83.93 15.71
C ILE A 22 32.64 82.93 15.41
N ILE A 23 31.49 83.43 14.95
CA ILE A 23 30.34 82.59 14.57
C ILE A 23 30.69 81.70 13.36
N THR A 24 31.39 82.22 12.36
CA THR A 24 31.78 81.43 11.16
C THR A 24 32.96 80.49 11.40
N ILE A 25 33.98 80.89 12.17
CA ILE A 25 35.19 80.08 12.39
C ILE A 25 34.98 79.02 13.49
N ILE A 26 34.23 79.31 14.55
CA ILE A 26 34.02 78.39 15.69
C ILE A 26 32.58 77.89 15.74
N GLY A 27 31.59 78.78 15.59
CA GLY A 27 30.18 78.44 15.69
C GLY A 27 29.71 77.43 14.63
N VAL A 28 30.09 77.61 13.37
CA VAL A 28 29.70 76.70 12.28
C VAL A 28 30.31 75.29 12.45
N PRO A 29 31.63 75.10 12.69
CA PRO A 29 32.16 73.77 12.99
C PRO A 29 31.55 73.12 14.23
N LEU A 30 31.26 73.87 15.29
CA LEU A 30 30.62 73.34 16.50
C LEU A 30 29.16 72.89 16.23
N ALA A 31 28.42 73.64 15.42
CA ALA A 31 27.08 73.26 14.98
C ALA A 31 27.11 72.01 14.08
N VAL A 32 28.08 71.90 13.17
CA VAL A 32 28.28 70.70 12.34
C VAL A 32 28.63 69.49 13.21
N LEU A 33 29.47 69.65 14.24
CA LEU A 33 29.76 68.60 15.23
C LEU A 33 28.53 68.17 16.03
N GLY A 34 27.63 69.11 16.37
CA GLY A 34 26.34 68.80 17.01
C GLY A 34 25.35 68.04 16.11
N VAL A 35 25.37 68.28 14.80
CA VAL A 35 24.47 67.65 13.82
C VAL A 35 25.06 66.35 13.23
N LEU A 36 26.39 66.16 13.28
CA LEU A 36 27.08 64.97 12.78
C LEU A 36 26.55 63.62 13.30
N PRO A 37 26.18 63.45 14.59
CA PRO A 37 25.56 62.21 15.07
C PRO A 37 24.20 61.91 14.42
N ILE A 38 23.43 62.95 14.08
CA ILE A 38 22.13 62.82 13.40
C ILE A 38 22.36 62.45 11.93
N LEU A 39 23.33 63.07 11.27
CA LEU A 39 23.75 62.73 9.90
C LEU A 39 24.32 61.32 9.78
N TYR A 40 25.10 60.88 10.77
CA TYR A 40 25.58 59.50 10.84
C TYR A 40 24.41 58.51 10.99
N ASN A 41 23.46 58.80 11.87
CA ASN A 41 22.25 57.98 12.02
C ASN A 41 21.43 57.93 10.72
N THR A 42 21.14 59.06 10.05
CA THR A 42 20.36 59.05 8.80
C THR A 42 21.08 58.33 7.65
N LEU A 43 22.41 58.46 7.53
CA LEU A 43 23.18 57.71 6.54
C LEU A 43 23.18 56.21 6.85
N ALA A 44 23.26 55.83 8.14
CA ALA A 44 23.15 54.43 8.56
C ALA A 44 21.75 53.84 8.31
N THR A 45 20.67 54.58 8.57
CA THR A 45 19.30 54.11 8.29
C THR A 45 19.11 53.83 6.80
N LEU A 46 19.57 54.75 5.93
CA LEU A 46 19.42 54.65 4.49
C LEU A 46 20.31 53.54 3.92
N ALA A 47 21.52 53.35 4.43
CA ALA A 47 22.39 52.23 4.08
C ALA A 47 21.73 50.88 4.46
N ALA A 48 21.27 50.72 5.69
CA ALA A 48 20.60 49.50 6.17
C ALA A 48 19.29 49.22 5.40
N LEU A 49 18.45 50.23 5.19
CA LEU A 49 17.20 50.12 4.42
C LEU A 49 17.46 49.81 2.95
N SER A 50 18.52 50.35 2.33
CA SER A 50 18.87 50.02 0.95
C SER A 50 19.36 48.56 0.81
N LYS A 51 20.13 48.07 1.79
CA LYS A 51 20.55 46.66 1.91
C LYS A 51 19.33 45.74 2.06
N ILE A 52 18.42 46.04 2.97
CA ILE A 52 17.16 45.31 3.19
C ILE A 52 16.31 45.31 1.91
N LYS A 53 16.06 46.46 1.29
CA LYS A 53 15.33 46.55 0.01
C LYS A 53 16.03 45.83 -1.14
N ARG A 54 17.37 45.71 -1.14
CA ARG A 54 18.08 44.87 -2.13
C ARG A 54 17.86 43.39 -1.86
N MET A 55 18.00 42.93 -0.62
CA MET A 55 17.74 41.54 -0.23
C MET A 55 16.30 41.11 -0.54
N LEU A 56 15.30 41.91 -0.16
CA LEU A 56 13.88 41.66 -0.45
C LEU A 56 13.61 41.53 -1.96
N ARG A 57 14.18 42.42 -2.78
CA ARG A 57 14.05 42.35 -4.25
C ARG A 57 14.74 41.14 -4.86
N HIS A 58 15.91 40.73 -4.36
CA HIS A 58 16.57 39.50 -4.82
C HIS A 58 15.80 38.25 -4.38
N GLY A 59 15.17 38.26 -3.20
CA GLY A 59 14.29 37.19 -2.72
C GLY A 59 12.84 37.25 -3.22
N LYS A 60 12.48 38.21 -4.09
CA LYS A 60 11.11 38.45 -4.62
C LYS A 60 10.00 38.60 -3.56
N LEU A 61 10.35 38.99 -2.33
CA LEU A 61 9.38 39.16 -1.25
C LEU A 61 8.65 40.50 -1.37
N THR A 62 7.31 40.46 -1.40
CA THR A 62 6.45 41.63 -1.23
C THR A 62 6.38 42.00 0.25
N ALA A 63 7.11 43.05 0.64
CA ALA A 63 7.23 43.47 2.03
C ALA A 63 7.10 45.00 2.15
N LEU A 64 6.38 45.47 3.18
CA LEU A 64 6.34 46.90 3.51
C LEU A 64 7.49 47.21 4.49
N THR A 65 8.25 48.27 4.22
CA THR A 65 9.38 48.70 5.06
C THR A 65 9.12 50.09 5.63
N ARG A 66 9.08 50.22 6.95
CA ARG A 66 9.05 51.49 7.68
C ARG A 66 10.41 51.67 8.38
N SER A 67 10.89 52.91 8.51
CA SER A 67 12.20 53.18 9.11
C SER A 67 12.13 54.32 10.12
N ASP A 68 12.50 54.02 11.35
CA ASP A 68 12.68 55.00 12.43
C ASP A 68 14.15 55.39 12.53
N VAL A 69 14.43 56.66 12.23
CA VAL A 69 15.76 57.27 12.29
C VAL A 69 16.22 57.50 13.73
N VAL A 70 15.28 57.76 14.65
CA VAL A 70 15.57 58.12 16.04
C VAL A 70 15.83 56.87 16.86
N ASN A 71 14.95 55.86 16.76
CA ASN A 71 15.09 54.59 17.48
C ASN A 71 16.03 53.58 16.79
N ARG A 72 16.74 53.99 15.72
CA ARG A 72 17.69 53.17 14.94
C ARG A 72 17.12 51.85 14.41
N VAL A 73 15.86 51.86 13.99
CA VAL A 73 15.06 50.66 13.75
C VAL A 73 14.42 50.65 12.36
N ILE A 74 14.35 49.47 11.75
CA ILE A 74 13.61 49.25 10.51
C ILE A 74 12.56 48.18 10.78
N GLU A 75 11.29 48.55 10.63
CA GLU A 75 10.17 47.61 10.70
C GLU A 75 9.89 47.07 9.31
N VAL A 76 9.85 45.75 9.17
CA VAL A 76 9.59 45.05 7.91
C VAL A 76 8.39 44.13 8.09
N GLU A 77 7.29 44.47 7.44
CA GLU A 77 6.08 43.64 7.38
C GLU A 77 6.26 42.59 6.28
N LEU A 78 6.30 41.32 6.67
CA LEU A 78 6.49 40.16 5.80
C LEU A 78 5.24 39.27 5.82
N PRO A 79 4.71 38.83 4.67
CA PRO A 79 3.62 37.87 4.64
C PRO A 79 4.04 36.51 5.22
N ARG A 80 3.20 35.93 6.08
CA ARG A 80 3.25 34.53 6.49
C ARG A 80 2.44 33.68 5.52
N TYR A 81 3.02 32.58 5.06
CA TYR A 81 2.39 31.65 4.12
C TYR A 81 2.14 30.28 4.77
N ALA A 82 1.08 29.60 4.32
CA ALA A 82 1.09 28.15 4.25
C ALA A 82 1.63 27.71 2.88
N VAL A 83 2.32 26.57 2.88
CA VAL A 83 2.81 25.89 1.68
C VAL A 83 2.26 24.47 1.63
N GLN A 84 1.87 24.04 0.45
CA GLN A 84 1.57 22.64 0.13
C GLN A 84 2.36 22.24 -1.12
N PRO A 85 2.78 20.97 -1.25
CA PRO A 85 3.33 20.48 -2.51
C PRO A 85 2.29 20.62 -3.63
N TRP A 86 2.77 20.77 -4.86
CA TRP A 86 1.88 20.72 -6.02
C TRP A 86 1.31 19.31 -6.23
N ASP A 87 0.30 19.18 -7.09
CA ASP A 87 -0.16 17.85 -7.48
C ASP A 87 0.91 17.13 -8.33
N ARG A 88 1.20 15.89 -7.93
CA ARG A 88 2.22 15.02 -8.52
C ARG A 88 1.96 14.69 -9.99
N PHE A 89 0.70 14.52 -10.36
CA PHE A 89 0.25 13.99 -11.64
C PHE A 89 -0.09 15.12 -12.62
N ASP A 90 -0.81 16.14 -12.16
CA ASP A 90 -1.19 17.31 -12.97
C ASP A 90 -0.01 18.25 -13.21
N GLN A 91 0.81 18.50 -12.18
CA GLN A 91 1.80 19.59 -12.17
C GLN A 91 3.24 19.09 -12.07
N ARG A 92 3.53 17.99 -12.77
CA ARG A 92 4.83 17.28 -12.82
C ARG A 92 6.03 18.25 -12.90
N GLY A 93 5.96 19.24 -13.79
CA GLY A 93 7.05 20.20 -14.01
C GLY A 93 7.38 21.09 -12.81
N ALA A 94 6.40 21.38 -11.94
CA ALA A 94 6.60 22.12 -10.69
C ALA A 94 6.96 21.18 -9.53
N TYR A 95 6.35 19.99 -9.47
CA TYR A 95 6.56 19.00 -8.41
C TYR A 95 8.01 18.47 -8.36
N TRP A 96 8.53 18.03 -9.51
CA TRP A 96 9.82 17.34 -9.60
C TRP A 96 11.03 18.29 -9.73
N GLN A 97 10.81 19.57 -10.03
CA GLN A 97 11.89 20.56 -10.14
C GLN A 97 12.10 21.31 -8.82
N VAL A 98 13.37 21.47 -8.45
CA VAL A 98 13.82 22.40 -7.40
C VAL A 98 13.54 23.84 -7.86
N SER A 99 13.36 24.77 -6.91
CA SER A 99 13.23 26.20 -7.21
C SER A 99 14.47 26.71 -7.95
N ARG A 100 14.26 27.43 -9.06
CA ARG A 100 15.36 28.01 -9.84
C ARG A 100 16.06 29.18 -9.14
N GLN A 101 15.43 29.73 -8.10
CA GLN A 101 15.90 30.92 -7.36
C GLN A 101 15.55 30.77 -5.86
N PRO A 102 16.22 29.87 -5.11
CA PRO A 102 16.08 29.78 -3.67
C PRO A 102 16.56 31.09 -3.01
N SER A 103 15.95 31.46 -1.90
CA SER A 103 16.28 32.72 -1.21
C SER A 103 17.53 32.57 -0.33
N ALA A 104 18.46 33.52 -0.47
CA ALA A 104 19.64 33.63 0.39
C ALA A 104 19.36 34.35 1.74
N ILE A 105 18.09 34.54 2.11
CA ILE A 105 17.67 35.16 3.37
C ILE A 105 17.44 34.04 4.40
N PRO A 106 18.03 34.09 5.62
CA PRO A 106 17.80 33.09 6.65
C PRO A 106 16.31 32.99 7.03
N GLY A 107 15.81 31.80 7.37
CA GLY A 107 14.37 31.53 7.52
C GLY A 107 13.66 31.22 6.19
N GLY A 108 14.38 31.25 5.07
CA GLY A 108 13.85 30.98 3.73
C GLY A 108 14.10 29.57 3.20
N SER A 109 14.47 28.56 4.01
CA SER A 109 14.86 27.23 3.49
C SER A 109 13.74 26.54 2.71
N TRP A 110 12.49 26.81 3.06
CA TRP A 110 11.31 26.40 2.30
C TRP A 110 11.36 26.83 0.82
N THR A 111 11.91 27.99 0.49
CA THR A 111 12.00 28.51 -0.90
C THR A 111 12.89 27.68 -1.84
N THR A 112 13.52 26.61 -1.33
CA THR A 112 14.25 25.61 -2.11
C THR A 112 13.35 24.83 -3.08
N PHE A 113 12.06 24.64 -2.78
CA PHE A 113 11.13 23.95 -3.69
C PHE A 113 10.08 24.90 -4.28
N ASN A 114 9.42 24.44 -5.35
CA ASN A 114 8.24 25.11 -5.90
C ASN A 114 7.01 24.65 -5.11
N TRP A 115 6.42 25.56 -4.33
CA TRP A 115 5.23 25.26 -3.51
C TRP A 115 3.97 25.95 -4.05
N LYS A 116 2.81 25.39 -3.72
CA LYS A 116 1.53 26.10 -3.75
C LYS A 116 1.44 26.97 -2.49
N THR A 117 1.55 28.29 -2.65
CA THR A 117 1.59 29.26 -1.54
C THR A 117 0.23 29.92 -1.28
N ASN A 118 -0.23 29.86 -0.03
CA ASN A 118 -1.42 30.57 0.45
C ASN A 118 -1.01 31.59 1.51
N THR A 119 -1.41 32.87 1.40
CA THR A 119 -1.14 33.88 2.45
C THR A 119 -2.09 33.71 3.63
N ILE A 120 -1.56 33.49 4.83
CA ILE A 120 -2.34 33.39 6.08
C ILE A 120 -2.39 34.73 6.82
N GLY A 121 -1.31 35.50 6.80
CA GLY A 121 -1.24 36.76 7.56
C GLY A 121 0.04 37.54 7.30
N ILE A 122 0.35 38.47 8.19
CA ILE A 122 1.52 39.35 8.11
C ILE A 122 2.24 39.33 9.46
N LYS A 123 3.58 39.23 9.44
CA LYS A 123 4.46 39.41 10.59
C LYS A 123 5.29 40.68 10.43
N THR A 124 5.24 41.57 11.41
CA THR A 124 6.17 42.70 11.51
C THR A 124 7.45 42.24 12.20
N GLN A 125 8.59 42.26 11.49
CA GLN A 125 9.91 42.11 12.10
C GLN A 125 10.49 43.50 12.38
N ARG A 126 10.80 43.80 13.65
CA ARG A 126 11.64 44.93 14.05
C ARG A 126 13.10 44.51 13.88
N VAL A 127 13.88 45.25 13.08
CA VAL A 127 15.28 44.95 12.76
C VAL A 127 16.16 46.12 13.18
N GLU A 128 17.10 45.87 14.10
CA GLU A 128 18.16 46.82 14.46
C GLU A 128 19.39 46.62 13.55
N TYR A 129 20.35 47.56 13.53
CA TYR A 129 21.46 47.49 12.55
C TYR A 129 22.45 46.34 12.75
N ALA A 130 22.46 45.71 13.93
CA ALA A 130 23.20 44.49 14.19
C ALA A 130 22.46 43.24 13.69
N ASP A 131 21.13 43.29 13.57
CA ASP A 131 20.30 42.14 13.23
C ASP A 131 20.24 41.87 11.73
N GLN A 132 20.13 40.59 11.41
CA GLN A 132 19.86 40.14 10.05
C GLN A 132 18.35 39.95 9.84
N LEU A 133 17.83 40.57 8.78
CA LEU A 133 16.49 40.28 8.24
C LEU A 133 16.32 38.76 8.07
N ARG A 134 15.22 38.21 8.60
CA ARG A 134 14.84 36.80 8.41
C ARG A 134 13.50 36.72 7.69
N GLN A 135 13.29 35.65 6.92
CA GLN A 135 11.94 35.32 6.47
C GLN A 135 11.14 34.72 7.64
N PRO A 136 9.82 34.93 7.71
CA PRO A 136 8.98 34.18 8.64
C PRO A 136 8.94 32.69 8.24
N GLN A 137 8.82 31.82 9.23
CA GLN A 137 8.64 30.38 8.98
C GLN A 137 7.24 30.13 8.37
N VAL A 138 7.16 29.24 7.38
CA VAL A 138 5.90 28.88 6.71
C VAL A 138 5.24 27.66 7.34
N GLU A 139 3.92 27.59 7.27
CA GLU A 139 3.14 26.43 7.75
C GLU A 139 3.06 25.35 6.67
N VAL A 140 3.29 24.09 7.04
CA VAL A 140 3.18 22.93 6.14
C VAL A 140 2.61 21.73 6.88
N GLU A 141 1.78 20.94 6.21
CA GLU A 141 1.28 19.67 6.75
C GLU A 141 2.43 18.64 6.72
N PHE A 142 2.80 18.12 7.88
CA PHE A 142 4.05 17.36 8.04
C PHE A 142 4.05 16.05 7.26
N GLN A 143 2.88 15.42 7.13
CA GLN A 143 2.69 14.23 6.31
C GLN A 143 2.91 14.52 4.82
N GLU A 144 2.43 15.67 4.31
CA GLU A 144 2.68 16.09 2.92
C GLU A 144 4.16 16.38 2.67
N LEU A 145 4.83 17.08 3.60
CA LEU A 145 6.27 17.38 3.53
C LEU A 145 7.12 16.09 3.48
N VAL A 146 6.85 15.14 4.37
CA VAL A 146 7.59 13.87 4.43
C VAL A 146 7.30 13.01 3.20
N ALA A 147 6.04 12.91 2.76
CA ALA A 147 5.68 12.19 1.55
C ALA A 147 6.37 12.76 0.30
N TYR A 148 6.43 14.10 0.18
CA TYR A 148 7.12 14.80 -0.91
C TYR A 148 8.62 14.51 -0.92
N LEU A 149 9.30 14.68 0.23
CA LEU A 149 10.75 14.44 0.35
C LEU A 149 11.11 12.97 0.08
N LEU A 150 10.31 12.01 0.57
CA LEU A 150 10.48 10.58 0.27
C LEU A 150 10.30 10.29 -1.23
N ASP A 151 9.37 10.97 -1.91
CA ASP A 151 9.13 10.74 -3.34
C ASP A 151 10.20 11.39 -4.23
N LEU A 152 10.88 12.46 -3.80
CA LEU A 152 12.10 12.96 -4.44
C LEU A 152 13.31 12.02 -4.24
N GLY A 153 13.33 11.22 -3.16
CA GLY A 153 14.35 10.22 -2.87
C GLY A 153 15.07 10.36 -1.52
N ALA A 154 14.59 11.24 -0.63
CA ALA A 154 15.15 11.37 0.71
C ALA A 154 14.99 10.06 1.52
N LEU A 155 15.93 9.78 2.42
CA LEU A 155 15.88 8.62 3.31
C LEU A 155 15.67 9.07 4.77
N PRO A 156 14.68 8.53 5.51
CA PRO A 156 14.42 8.92 6.89
C PRO A 156 15.48 8.34 7.84
N ASP A 157 15.85 9.08 8.88
CA ASP A 157 16.88 8.66 9.84
C ASP A 157 16.28 8.05 11.13
N PRO A 158 16.52 6.75 11.43
CA PRO A 158 15.91 6.09 12.58
C PRO A 158 16.28 6.69 13.94
N HIS A 159 17.41 7.39 14.07
CA HIS A 159 17.79 8.02 15.34
C HIS A 159 17.01 9.33 15.53
N GLY A 160 16.93 10.18 14.50
CA GLY A 160 16.18 11.44 14.55
C GLY A 160 14.69 11.25 14.84
N TRP A 161 14.01 10.34 14.14
CA TRP A 161 12.59 10.06 14.39
C TRP A 161 12.32 9.54 15.80
N ARG A 162 13.19 8.68 16.33
CA ARG A 162 13.08 8.18 17.71
C ARG A 162 13.25 9.27 18.74
N LEU A 163 14.19 10.19 18.52
CA LEU A 163 14.46 11.32 19.42
C LEU A 163 13.33 12.36 19.37
N LEU A 164 12.76 12.62 18.19
CA LEU A 164 11.57 13.44 18.03
C LEU A 164 10.35 12.83 18.75
N ARG A 165 10.18 11.50 18.68
CA ARG A 165 9.10 10.80 19.40
C ARG A 165 9.24 10.91 20.92
N SER A 166 10.47 10.83 21.45
CA SER A 166 10.69 10.80 22.90
C SER A 166 10.86 12.18 23.55
N THR A 167 11.25 13.22 22.79
CA THR A 167 11.55 14.57 23.34
C THR A 167 10.70 15.70 22.75
N GLY A 168 10.02 15.48 21.62
CA GLY A 168 9.14 16.48 21.00
C GLY A 168 9.87 17.79 20.70
N LEU A 169 9.34 18.91 21.20
CA LEU A 169 9.94 20.25 21.05
C LEU A 169 11.33 20.40 21.68
N TRP A 170 11.73 19.48 22.59
CA TRP A 170 13.06 19.47 23.21
C TRP A 170 14.12 18.72 22.37
N THR A 171 13.77 18.28 21.16
CA THR A 171 14.73 17.65 20.23
C THR A 171 15.85 18.64 19.89
N PRO A 172 17.14 18.26 20.00
CA PRO A 172 18.25 19.17 19.72
C PRO A 172 18.21 19.77 18.32
N MET A 173 18.48 21.07 18.22
CA MET A 173 18.64 21.78 16.95
C MET A 173 19.72 21.10 16.08
N GLY A 174 19.43 20.94 14.79
CA GLY A 174 20.30 20.21 13.85
C GLY A 174 20.13 18.69 13.86
N CYS A 175 19.28 18.13 14.73
CA CYS A 175 18.92 16.70 14.66
C CYS A 175 18.30 16.38 13.30
N ALA A 176 18.86 15.38 12.60
CA ALA A 176 18.47 15.00 11.25
C ALA A 176 17.27 14.04 11.26
N LEU A 177 16.14 14.43 10.65
CA LEU A 177 14.98 13.56 10.43
C LEU A 177 15.07 12.83 9.09
N MET A 178 15.67 13.46 8.07
CA MET A 178 15.86 12.87 6.75
C MET A 178 17.23 13.23 6.18
N LYS A 179 17.78 12.35 5.36
CA LYS A 179 19.09 12.42 4.73
C LYS A 179 18.97 12.37 3.19
N SER A 180 20.03 12.77 2.50
CA SER A 180 20.18 12.58 1.05
C SER A 180 20.10 11.08 0.67
N PRO A 181 19.86 10.75 -0.62
CA PRO A 181 19.88 9.35 -1.09
C PRO A 181 21.17 8.61 -0.69
N ASP A 182 22.30 9.30 -0.77
CA ASP A 182 23.64 8.80 -0.41
C ASP A 182 23.88 8.67 1.10
N ARG A 183 22.91 9.08 1.94
CA ARG A 183 22.94 9.10 3.41
C ARG A 183 24.00 10.02 4.04
N SER A 184 24.78 10.73 3.22
CA SER A 184 25.90 11.61 3.62
C SER A 184 25.47 12.97 4.15
N HIS A 185 24.43 13.57 3.56
CA HIS A 185 23.96 14.92 3.88
C HIS A 185 22.60 14.90 4.57
N VAL A 186 22.30 15.94 5.34
CA VAL A 186 21.01 16.10 6.02
C VAL A 186 20.06 16.87 5.12
N ALA A 187 18.92 16.24 4.79
CA ALA A 187 17.88 16.81 3.93
C ALA A 187 16.79 17.54 4.73
N LEU A 188 16.41 17.00 5.91
CA LEU A 188 15.45 17.61 6.84
C LEU A 188 16.02 17.55 8.26
N ALA A 189 16.06 18.68 8.95
CA ALA A 189 16.57 18.81 10.31
C ALA A 189 15.64 19.64 11.20
N ILE A 190 15.75 19.45 12.52
CA ILE A 190 15.15 20.36 13.50
C ILE A 190 15.84 21.72 13.44
N ALA A 191 15.06 22.79 13.34
CA ALA A 191 15.52 24.17 13.32
C ALA A 191 15.35 24.85 14.69
N PRO A 192 15.95 26.03 14.93
CA PRO A 192 15.66 26.83 16.12
C PRO A 192 14.17 27.18 16.21
N LEU A 193 13.62 27.14 17.42
CA LEU A 193 12.20 27.45 17.68
C LEU A 193 11.86 28.95 17.55
N ASP A 194 12.83 29.79 17.15
CA ASP A 194 12.68 31.20 16.80
C ASP A 194 11.56 31.40 15.76
N ASP A 195 10.41 31.98 16.14
CA ASP A 195 9.22 32.16 15.28
C ASP A 195 8.38 30.90 14.99
N SER A 196 8.50 29.85 15.82
CA SER A 196 7.74 28.59 15.63
C SER A 196 6.33 28.57 16.25
N ASP A 197 5.99 29.54 17.11
CA ASP A 197 4.70 29.67 17.80
C ASP A 197 4.21 28.39 18.53
N GLY A 198 5.15 27.60 19.06
CA GLY A 198 4.86 26.35 19.78
C GLY A 198 4.72 25.10 18.89
N HIS A 199 4.85 25.25 17.58
CA HIS A 199 4.97 24.12 16.66
C HIS A 199 6.42 23.62 16.57
N LEU A 200 6.61 22.41 16.04
CA LEU A 200 7.93 21.92 15.64
C LEU A 200 8.50 22.79 14.51
N SER A 201 9.73 23.29 14.70
CA SER A 201 10.46 24.04 13.68
C SER A 201 11.42 23.13 12.92
N LEU A 202 11.39 23.23 11.59
CA LEU A 202 12.15 22.40 10.67
C LEU A 202 12.92 23.27 9.67
N LYS A 203 14.05 22.74 9.21
CA LYS A 203 14.85 23.29 8.11
C LYS A 203 15.07 22.20 7.06
N VAL A 204 14.89 22.54 5.79
CA VAL A 204 15.34 21.70 4.67
C VAL A 204 16.70 22.20 4.14
N THR A 205 17.48 21.26 3.62
CA THR A 205 18.55 21.54 2.65
C THR A 205 18.37 20.54 1.51
N TRP A 206 18.44 20.96 0.24
CA TRP A 206 18.29 20.05 -0.90
C TRP A 206 19.16 20.51 -2.07
N GLU A 207 19.78 19.54 -2.76
CA GLU A 207 20.53 19.79 -4.00
C GLU A 207 19.78 19.15 -5.18
N PRO A 208 19.76 19.75 -6.39
CA PRO A 208 19.10 19.17 -7.56
C PRO A 208 19.61 17.77 -7.95
N SER A 209 20.84 17.43 -7.57
CA SER A 209 21.46 16.11 -7.72
C SER A 209 20.79 15.00 -6.89
N TRP A 210 20.10 15.35 -5.79
CA TRP A 210 19.49 14.37 -4.89
C TRP A 210 18.10 13.89 -5.36
N THR A 211 17.51 14.56 -6.35
CA THR A 211 16.26 14.12 -6.97
C THR A 211 16.54 12.91 -7.86
N THR A 212 16.43 11.72 -7.26
CA THR A 212 16.76 10.42 -7.88
C THR A 212 15.53 9.67 -8.41
N ARG A 213 14.37 10.32 -8.37
CA ARG A 213 13.05 9.75 -8.66
C ARG A 213 12.27 10.66 -9.61
N ASP A 214 11.38 10.04 -10.37
CA ASP A 214 10.68 10.62 -11.51
C ASP A 214 9.20 10.24 -11.49
N ALA A 215 8.38 10.95 -12.26
CA ALA A 215 6.93 10.70 -12.37
C ALA A 215 6.54 9.27 -12.78
N SER A 216 7.45 8.51 -13.42
CA SER A 216 7.26 7.10 -13.81
C SER A 216 7.42 6.11 -12.66
N LYS A 217 8.02 6.51 -11.53
CA LYS A 217 8.15 5.68 -10.32
C LYS A 217 6.88 5.85 -9.49
N LEU A 218 6.44 4.79 -8.82
CA LEU A 218 5.27 4.86 -7.92
C LEU A 218 5.60 5.63 -6.63
N PRO A 219 4.63 6.36 -6.04
CA PRO A 219 4.84 7.05 -4.76
C PRO A 219 5.32 6.09 -3.65
N PRO A 220 6.09 6.58 -2.65
CA PRO A 220 6.69 5.73 -1.62
C PRO A 220 5.68 5.09 -0.64
N TYR A 221 4.39 5.40 -0.78
CA TYR A 221 3.26 4.86 0.00
C TYR A 221 2.28 4.05 -0.87
N TRP A 222 2.66 3.72 -2.11
CA TRP A 222 1.86 2.90 -3.05
C TRP A 222 2.51 1.53 -3.28
N VAL A 223 1.69 0.51 -3.55
CA VAL A 223 2.13 -0.86 -3.86
C VAL A 223 1.63 -1.26 -5.24
N SER A 224 2.52 -1.72 -6.11
CA SER A 224 2.10 -2.41 -7.35
C SER A 224 1.89 -3.88 -7.07
N LEU A 225 0.70 -4.39 -7.40
CA LEU A 225 0.37 -5.81 -7.39
C LEU A 225 0.48 -6.34 -8.82
N PRO A 226 1.37 -7.30 -9.10
CA PRO A 226 1.52 -7.85 -10.44
C PRO A 226 0.28 -8.68 -10.81
N PRO A 227 -0.16 -8.64 -12.08
CA PRO A 227 -1.19 -9.56 -12.56
C PRO A 227 -0.67 -11.01 -12.52
N PRO A 228 -1.56 -12.01 -12.48
CA PRO A 228 -1.16 -13.41 -12.69
C PRO A 228 -0.40 -13.57 -14.02
N PRO A 229 0.61 -14.46 -14.09
CA PRO A 229 1.27 -14.75 -15.35
C PRO A 229 0.23 -15.25 -16.36
N PRO A 230 0.25 -14.78 -17.62
CA PRO A 230 -0.70 -15.23 -18.61
C PRO A 230 -0.56 -16.73 -18.84
N PRO A 231 -1.66 -17.48 -19.02
CA PRO A 231 -1.57 -18.87 -19.45
C PRO A 231 -0.81 -18.94 -20.78
N PRO A 232 -0.04 -20.01 -21.04
CA PRO A 232 0.67 -20.16 -22.31
C PRO A 232 -0.35 -20.07 -23.44
N LYS A 233 -0.16 -19.09 -24.34
CA LYS A 233 -0.99 -18.98 -25.55
C LYS A 233 -0.83 -20.28 -26.32
N LYS A 234 -1.95 -20.93 -26.65
CA LYS A 234 -1.95 -21.88 -27.76
C LYS A 234 -1.72 -21.05 -29.02
N GLU A 235 -0.58 -21.23 -29.66
CA GLU A 235 -0.33 -20.69 -30.99
C GLU A 235 -1.25 -21.46 -31.94
N SER A 236 -2.26 -20.77 -32.46
CA SER A 236 -3.14 -21.29 -33.50
C SER A 236 -2.41 -21.19 -34.83
N GLU A 237 -1.79 -22.30 -35.24
CA GLU A 237 -1.28 -22.49 -36.59
C GLU A 237 -2.43 -22.44 -37.59
N GLU A 238 -2.63 -21.27 -38.22
CA GLU A 238 -3.37 -21.13 -39.47
C GLU A 238 -2.42 -20.62 -40.56
N GLU A 239 -1.57 -21.54 -41.03
CA GLU A 239 -1.21 -21.56 -42.46
C GLU A 239 -2.49 -21.89 -43.26
N GLY A 240 -2.71 -21.39 -44.49
CA GLY A 240 -1.82 -20.53 -45.27
C GLY A 240 -2.10 -20.60 -46.78
N GLU A 241 -3.37 -20.53 -47.20
CA GLU A 241 -3.81 -20.47 -48.62
C GLU A 241 -5.05 -19.55 -48.73
N GLY A 242 -5.21 -18.67 -49.72
CA GLY A 242 -4.30 -18.26 -50.79
C GLY A 242 -4.84 -17.00 -51.49
N GLU A 243 -3.98 -16.27 -52.22
CA GLU A 243 -4.36 -14.99 -52.85
C GLU A 243 -5.27 -15.17 -54.08
N GLY A 244 -6.20 -14.23 -54.28
CA GLY A 244 -7.14 -14.24 -55.41
C GLY A 244 -7.96 -12.95 -55.52
N GLU A 245 -7.46 -11.98 -56.29
CA GLU A 245 -8.17 -10.73 -56.57
C GLU A 245 -9.37 -10.95 -57.51
N GLY A 246 -10.46 -10.21 -57.30
CA GLY A 246 -11.65 -10.27 -58.15
C GLY A 246 -12.72 -9.24 -57.78
N GLU A 247 -12.87 -8.21 -58.61
CA GLU A 247 -13.90 -7.17 -58.48
C GLU A 247 -15.29 -7.71 -58.89
N GLY A 248 -16.38 -7.15 -58.34
CA GLY A 248 -17.73 -7.47 -58.84
C GLY A 248 -18.89 -6.98 -57.96
N GLU A 249 -19.61 -5.98 -58.43
CA GLU A 249 -20.93 -5.56 -57.91
C GLU A 249 -22.00 -6.65 -58.14
N GLY A 250 -23.13 -6.63 -57.41
CA GLY A 250 -24.30 -7.42 -57.85
C GLY A 250 -25.39 -7.69 -56.81
N SER A 251 -26.41 -6.84 -56.80
CA SER A 251 -27.65 -7.03 -56.02
C SER A 251 -28.52 -8.23 -56.48
N ALA A 252 -29.44 -8.63 -55.60
CA ALA A 252 -30.80 -9.18 -55.87
C ALA A 252 -31.09 -10.70 -55.78
N ALA A 253 -31.97 -10.99 -54.81
CA ALA A 253 -33.25 -11.73 -54.97
C ALA A 253 -33.30 -13.28 -55.08
N ALA A 254 -33.61 -13.89 -53.92
CA ALA A 254 -34.86 -14.63 -53.63
C ALA A 254 -35.29 -15.85 -54.47
N SER A 255 -35.31 -17.03 -53.82
CA SER A 255 -36.30 -18.12 -53.93
C SER A 255 -36.00 -19.22 -52.89
N SER A 256 -36.94 -20.04 -52.37
CA SER A 256 -38.42 -20.03 -52.40
C SER A 256 -38.98 -21.09 -51.41
N SER A 257 -40.27 -21.02 -51.03
CA SER A 257 -41.25 -22.14 -50.77
C SER A 257 -40.83 -23.35 -49.88
N GLN A 258 -41.62 -23.94 -48.97
CA GLN A 258 -43.06 -24.26 -48.82
C GLN A 258 -43.36 -24.47 -47.30
N GLU A 259 -44.55 -24.70 -46.70
CA GLU A 259 -46.00 -24.48 -46.93
C GLU A 259 -46.70 -24.65 -45.55
N ALA A 260 -47.65 -23.80 -45.11
CA ALA A 260 -49.11 -23.79 -45.39
C ALA A 260 -49.98 -24.82 -44.63
N ALA A 261 -50.61 -24.37 -43.52
CA ALA A 261 -51.88 -24.86 -42.94
C ALA A 261 -52.36 -23.82 -41.90
N GLN A 262 -53.31 -22.93 -42.24
CA GLN A 262 -54.79 -23.07 -42.11
C GLN A 262 -55.37 -22.46 -40.81
N SER A 263 -56.23 -21.45 -41.00
CA SER A 263 -57.08 -20.74 -40.02
C SER A 263 -58.44 -21.51 -39.84
N PRO A 264 -59.58 -20.98 -39.32
CA PRO A 264 -60.02 -19.56 -39.16
C PRO A 264 -60.80 -19.20 -37.86
N GLU A 265 -61.22 -17.91 -37.79
CA GLU A 265 -62.40 -17.34 -37.07
C GLU A 265 -62.49 -17.54 -35.52
N GLU A 266 -63.13 -16.73 -34.68
CA GLU A 266 -63.99 -15.51 -34.76
C GLU A 266 -63.83 -14.75 -33.39
N THR A 267 -64.35 -13.55 -33.02
CA THR A 267 -65.31 -12.54 -33.54
C THR A 267 -64.91 -11.13 -33.01
N ASP A 268 -65.77 -10.12 -33.25
CA ASP A 268 -65.75 -8.70 -32.83
C ASP A 268 -65.97 -8.47 -31.28
N ASP A 269 -66.09 -7.26 -30.69
CA ASP A 269 -66.48 -5.92 -31.19
C ASP A 269 -65.91 -4.75 -30.33
N ALA A 270 -66.20 -3.49 -30.70
CA ALA A 270 -65.35 -2.32 -30.44
C ALA A 270 -66.01 -1.11 -29.72
N SER A 271 -65.14 -0.29 -29.12
CA SER A 271 -65.29 1.17 -28.89
C SER A 271 -63.87 1.70 -28.57
N LYS A 272 -63.23 2.69 -29.23
CA LYS A 272 -63.63 3.99 -29.83
C LYS A 272 -64.10 5.00 -28.77
N ALA A 273 -63.53 6.21 -28.64
CA ALA A 273 -62.73 6.98 -29.62
C ALA A 273 -61.69 7.97 -29.03
N GLU A 274 -60.70 8.34 -29.88
CA GLU A 274 -60.05 9.68 -30.07
C GLU A 274 -59.37 10.38 -28.85
N GLU A 275 -58.02 10.51 -28.80
CA GLU A 275 -57.09 11.52 -29.41
C GLU A 275 -56.78 12.70 -28.44
N GLU A 276 -55.61 13.36 -28.37
CA GLU A 276 -54.30 13.39 -29.07
C GLU A 276 -53.14 13.23 -28.01
N LYS A 277 -51.97 12.60 -28.20
CA LYS A 277 -50.89 12.63 -29.23
C LYS A 277 -49.81 13.73 -29.00
N SER A 278 -48.74 13.37 -28.29
CA SER A 278 -47.41 14.02 -28.38
C SER A 278 -46.28 13.01 -28.13
N ASP A 279 -45.06 13.28 -28.61
CA ASP A 279 -44.16 12.25 -29.14
C ASP A 279 -43.38 11.35 -28.15
N LYS A 280 -43.02 10.16 -28.69
CA LYS A 280 -42.07 9.22 -28.09
C LYS A 280 -40.62 9.62 -28.42
N LEU A 281 -39.72 9.45 -27.45
CA LEU A 281 -38.41 8.84 -27.72
C LEU A 281 -38.18 7.70 -26.73
N LYS A 282 -38.32 6.46 -27.22
CA LYS A 282 -38.08 5.23 -26.44
C LYS A 282 -36.58 4.90 -26.47
N GLY A 283 -35.92 4.99 -25.32
CA GLY A 283 -34.56 4.51 -25.12
C GLY A 283 -34.55 3.23 -24.28
N GLU A 284 -34.99 2.11 -24.84
CA GLU A 284 -34.96 0.80 -24.15
C GLU A 284 -33.54 0.20 -24.18
N GLY A 285 -32.64 0.79 -23.39
CA GLY A 285 -31.32 0.22 -23.10
C GLY A 285 -31.47 -1.12 -22.37
N SER A 286 -31.00 -2.19 -22.98
CA SER A 286 -31.14 -3.55 -22.42
C SER A 286 -29.99 -3.87 -21.45
N PRO A 287 -30.27 -4.47 -20.27
CA PRO A 287 -29.30 -4.62 -19.18
C PRO A 287 -28.07 -5.49 -19.54
N LYS A 288 -28.17 -6.32 -20.59
CA LYS A 288 -27.08 -7.18 -21.05
C LYS A 288 -25.86 -6.41 -21.54
N GLN A 289 -26.03 -5.23 -22.12
CA GLN A 289 -24.88 -4.43 -22.61
C GLN A 289 -24.02 -3.88 -21.47
N SER A 290 -24.62 -3.59 -20.31
CA SER A 290 -23.88 -3.24 -19.09
C SER A 290 -23.13 -4.42 -18.49
N GLU A 291 -23.73 -5.61 -18.45
CA GLU A 291 -23.10 -6.83 -17.91
C GLU A 291 -21.89 -7.25 -18.76
N ASP A 292 -22.04 -7.28 -20.09
CA ASP A 292 -20.95 -7.50 -21.05
C ASP A 292 -19.78 -6.52 -20.86
N SER A 293 -20.09 -5.23 -20.60
CA SER A 293 -19.08 -4.19 -20.41
C SER A 293 -18.34 -4.35 -19.08
N ILE A 294 -19.06 -4.67 -18.00
CA ILE A 294 -18.48 -4.93 -16.67
C ILE A 294 -17.59 -6.18 -16.72
N GLN A 295 -18.03 -7.26 -17.36
CA GLN A 295 -17.23 -8.48 -17.45
C GLN A 295 -15.95 -8.27 -18.29
N LYS A 296 -16.06 -7.65 -19.48
CA LYS A 296 -14.89 -7.30 -20.31
C LYS A 296 -13.93 -6.37 -19.56
N GLN A 297 -14.43 -5.48 -18.70
CA GLN A 297 -13.58 -4.64 -17.86
C GLN A 297 -12.93 -5.40 -16.69
N GLY A 298 -13.61 -6.40 -16.12
CA GLY A 298 -13.01 -7.35 -15.17
C GLY A 298 -11.88 -8.17 -15.80
N GLU A 299 -12.10 -8.70 -17.01
CA GLU A 299 -11.10 -9.46 -17.78
C GLU A 299 -9.88 -8.61 -18.17
N ARG A 300 -10.07 -7.32 -18.51
CA ARG A 300 -8.97 -6.35 -18.69
C ARG A 300 -8.21 -6.11 -17.40
N ASN A 301 -8.90 -5.79 -16.30
CA ASN A 301 -8.25 -5.55 -15.00
C ASN A 301 -7.50 -6.80 -14.48
N ALA A 302 -7.93 -8.00 -14.85
CA ALA A 302 -7.22 -9.25 -14.54
C ALA A 302 -5.82 -9.35 -15.19
N THR A 303 -5.55 -8.64 -16.29
CA THR A 303 -4.25 -8.64 -16.98
C THR A 303 -3.39 -7.40 -16.70
N LEU A 304 -3.96 -6.36 -16.08
CA LEU A 304 -3.26 -5.10 -15.77
C LEU A 304 -2.66 -5.10 -14.35
N PRO A 305 -1.53 -4.41 -14.12
CA PRO A 305 -1.00 -4.16 -12.78
C PRO A 305 -1.96 -3.25 -12.00
N ILE A 306 -2.18 -3.58 -10.72
CA ILE A 306 -3.05 -2.81 -9.82
C ILE A 306 -2.18 -2.08 -8.81
N THR A 307 -2.31 -0.76 -8.76
CA THR A 307 -1.57 0.08 -7.81
C THR A 307 -2.47 0.46 -6.63
N CYS A 308 -2.06 0.11 -5.41
CA CYS A 308 -2.85 0.32 -4.19
C CYS A 308 -2.26 1.43 -3.31
N GLN A 309 -3.11 2.35 -2.84
CA GLN A 309 -2.77 3.43 -1.90
C GLN A 309 -3.20 3.08 -0.48
N PHE A 310 -2.27 3.15 0.47
CA PHE A 310 -2.54 2.89 1.89
C PHE A 310 -2.48 4.16 2.74
N SER A 311 -3.39 4.24 3.71
CA SER A 311 -3.50 5.22 4.79
C SER A 311 -3.39 4.50 6.15
N ALA A 312 -3.46 5.23 7.26
CA ALA A 312 -3.52 4.66 8.61
C ALA A 312 -4.71 3.70 8.79
N ASP A 313 -5.86 4.04 8.21
CA ASP A 313 -7.10 3.25 8.22
C ASP A 313 -7.11 2.12 7.15
N GLY A 314 -5.95 1.80 6.57
CA GLY A 314 -5.79 0.75 5.56
C GLY A 314 -5.96 1.25 4.12
N LEU A 315 -6.66 0.47 3.30
CA LEU A 315 -6.75 0.67 1.86
C LEU A 315 -7.66 1.86 1.50
N GLN A 316 -7.09 2.90 0.90
CA GLN A 316 -7.79 4.13 0.56
C GLN A 316 -8.35 4.11 -0.87
N SER A 317 -7.52 3.73 -1.83
CA SER A 317 -7.83 3.58 -3.25
C SER A 317 -6.98 2.46 -3.87
N ALA A 318 -7.41 1.94 -5.03
CA ALA A 318 -6.52 1.28 -5.96
C ALA A 318 -6.94 1.57 -7.39
N LEU A 319 -5.94 1.55 -8.26
CA LEU A 319 -5.97 2.12 -9.59
C LEU A 319 -5.31 1.12 -10.53
N SER A 320 -6.03 0.64 -11.54
CA SER A 320 -5.39 -0.05 -12.66
C SER A 320 -4.77 1.00 -13.58
N GLN A 321 -3.56 0.71 -14.07
CA GLN A 321 -2.80 1.59 -14.94
C GLN A 321 -2.64 0.92 -16.31
N GLU A 322 -3.28 1.47 -17.33
CA GLU A 322 -3.00 1.03 -18.70
C GLU A 322 -1.62 1.56 -19.14
N PRO A 323 -0.70 0.70 -19.64
CA PRO A 323 0.50 1.15 -20.34
C PRO A 323 0.06 1.72 -21.70
N GLY A 324 -0.26 3.02 -21.70
CA GLY A 324 -1.08 3.70 -22.71
C GLY A 324 -0.91 3.22 -24.15
N SER A 325 -1.96 2.59 -24.67
CA SER A 325 -2.02 2.17 -26.07
C SER A 325 -2.07 3.38 -27.00
N GLY A 326 -1.11 3.45 -27.93
CA GLY A 326 -1.02 4.53 -28.93
C GLY A 326 -2.04 4.37 -30.06
N SER A 327 -3.34 4.46 -29.76
CA SER A 327 -4.43 4.40 -30.74
C SER A 327 -5.26 5.68 -30.67
N GLY A 328 -5.41 6.37 -31.80
CA GLY A 328 -5.87 7.76 -31.83
C GLY A 328 -7.39 7.93 -31.97
N SER A 329 -7.94 8.84 -31.16
CA SER A 329 -9.08 9.67 -31.55
C SER A 329 -8.86 11.10 -31.05
N GLY A 330 -9.20 12.10 -31.86
CA GLY A 330 -8.60 13.43 -31.76
C GLY A 330 -9.29 14.40 -30.81
N SER A 331 -8.58 14.84 -29.77
CA SER A 331 -8.71 16.21 -29.21
C SER A 331 -7.36 16.69 -28.67
N GLY A 332 -7.07 17.98 -28.81
CA GLY A 332 -5.68 18.48 -28.81
C GLY A 332 -5.06 18.72 -27.42
N SER A 333 -4.21 17.81 -26.95
CA SER A 333 -3.24 18.09 -25.87
C SER A 333 -1.95 17.26 -25.99
N ALA A 334 -1.17 17.52 -27.05
CA ALA A 334 -0.01 16.73 -27.47
C ALA A 334 1.23 16.76 -26.53
N TRP A 335 1.07 17.18 -25.28
CA TRP A 335 2.13 17.25 -24.26
C TRP A 335 1.77 16.54 -22.95
N SER A 336 0.52 16.07 -22.79
CA SER A 336 0.13 15.27 -21.62
C SER A 336 0.34 13.78 -21.92
N GLY A 337 1.47 13.24 -21.45
CA GLY A 337 1.65 11.80 -21.28
C GLY A 337 0.77 11.28 -20.14
N GLY A 338 -0.54 11.28 -20.36
CA GLY A 338 -1.54 10.77 -19.44
C GLY A 338 -1.63 9.25 -19.54
N TYR A 339 -1.30 8.57 -18.45
CA TYR A 339 -1.81 7.22 -18.24
C TYR A 339 -3.31 7.34 -17.96
N GLU A 340 -4.15 6.50 -18.55
CA GLU A 340 -5.53 6.40 -18.09
C GLU A 340 -5.54 5.63 -16.76
N VAL A 341 -5.89 6.33 -15.69
CA VAL A 341 -5.85 5.80 -14.32
C VAL A 341 -7.27 5.51 -13.87
N GLN A 342 -7.65 4.24 -13.86
CA GLN A 342 -9.03 3.82 -13.58
C GLN A 342 -9.17 3.34 -12.13
N SER A 343 -10.05 3.98 -11.36
CA SER A 343 -10.31 3.63 -9.96
C SER A 343 -11.15 2.36 -9.86
N LEU A 344 -10.66 1.39 -9.10
CA LEU A 344 -11.34 0.12 -8.87
C LEU A 344 -12.33 0.20 -7.70
N HIS A 345 -13.38 -0.62 -7.75
CA HIS A 345 -14.35 -0.75 -6.66
C HIS A 345 -13.81 -1.69 -5.57
N MET A 346 -13.62 -1.19 -4.34
CA MET A 346 -12.90 -1.91 -3.28
C MET A 346 -13.63 -2.02 -1.94
N GLU A 347 -14.95 -1.82 -1.90
CA GLU A 347 -15.68 -1.76 -0.62
C GLU A 347 -15.51 -3.02 0.25
N HIS A 348 -15.31 -4.19 -0.36
CA HIS A 348 -15.01 -5.45 0.34
C HIS A 348 -13.64 -5.50 1.02
N LEU A 349 -12.72 -4.59 0.68
CA LEU A 349 -11.39 -4.44 1.29
C LEU A 349 -11.23 -3.15 2.11
N ARG A 350 -12.25 -2.29 2.18
CA ARG A 350 -12.23 -1.14 3.11
C ARG A 350 -12.30 -1.65 4.55
N GLN A 351 -11.58 -0.99 5.47
CA GLN A 351 -11.66 -1.38 6.88
C GLN A 351 -13.00 -0.93 7.46
N SER A 352 -13.75 -1.90 7.99
CA SER A 352 -15.01 -1.71 8.69
C SER A 352 -14.96 -2.49 10.00
N GLY A 353 -15.63 -2.00 11.05
CA GLY A 353 -15.67 -2.69 12.35
C GLY A 353 -16.24 -4.12 12.27
N ALA A 354 -17.07 -4.39 11.25
CA ALA A 354 -17.66 -5.71 11.01
C ALA A 354 -16.81 -6.63 10.10
N HIS A 355 -15.77 -6.14 9.43
CA HIS A 355 -15.04 -6.88 8.39
C HIS A 355 -13.52 -6.81 8.56
N THR A 356 -12.94 -7.97 8.85
CA THR A 356 -11.50 -8.24 9.00
C THR A 356 -10.73 -8.21 7.68
N ALA A 357 -11.42 -8.39 6.53
CA ALA A 357 -10.78 -8.52 5.23
C ALA A 357 -9.86 -7.33 4.87
N GLY A 358 -10.30 -6.10 5.13
CA GLY A 358 -9.46 -4.91 4.94
C GLY A 358 -8.26 -4.81 5.88
N LYS A 359 -8.28 -5.48 7.04
CA LYS A 359 -7.14 -5.56 7.97
C LYS A 359 -6.14 -6.61 7.50
N TRP A 360 -6.60 -7.79 7.09
CA TRP A 360 -5.75 -8.85 6.52
C TRP A 360 -5.10 -8.40 5.21
N PHE A 361 -5.88 -7.84 4.28
CA PHE A 361 -5.36 -7.32 3.01
C PHE A 361 -4.34 -6.20 3.21
N ALA A 362 -4.66 -5.17 4.00
CA ALA A 362 -3.72 -4.07 4.25
C ALA A 362 -2.44 -4.56 4.95
N SER A 363 -2.55 -5.54 5.86
CA SER A 363 -1.39 -6.17 6.52
C SER A 363 -0.49 -6.92 5.53
N ALA A 364 -1.07 -7.77 4.68
CA ALA A 364 -0.32 -8.59 3.73
C ALA A 364 0.23 -7.77 2.55
N ALA A 365 -0.52 -6.78 2.05
CA ALA A 365 -0.04 -5.84 1.04
C ALA A 365 1.07 -4.91 1.60
N THR A 366 0.99 -4.53 2.88
CA THR A 366 2.07 -3.82 3.57
C THR A 366 3.32 -4.70 3.68
N ALA A 367 3.17 -5.95 4.12
CA ALA A 367 4.27 -6.92 4.16
C ALA A 367 4.89 -7.19 2.76
N TYR A 368 4.08 -7.22 1.71
CA TYR A 368 4.53 -7.35 0.32
C TYR A 368 5.30 -6.12 -0.17
N GLY A 369 4.86 -4.90 0.17
CA GLY A 369 5.51 -3.66 -0.23
C GLY A 369 6.71 -3.25 0.64
N THR A 370 6.84 -3.78 1.85
CA THR A 370 8.05 -3.61 2.66
C THR A 370 9.23 -4.36 2.06
N THR A 371 10.32 -3.65 1.83
CA THR A 371 11.61 -4.20 1.37
C THR A 371 12.76 -3.60 2.17
N SER A 372 13.99 -4.06 1.93
CA SER A 372 15.21 -3.46 2.47
C SER A 372 15.46 -2.00 2.06
N GLN A 373 14.68 -1.45 1.13
CA GLN A 373 14.76 -0.04 0.68
C GLN A 373 13.43 0.73 0.85
N THR A 374 12.29 0.06 0.94
CA THR A 374 10.96 0.68 1.05
C THR A 374 10.26 0.27 2.33
N VAL A 375 9.99 1.23 3.23
CA VAL A 375 9.12 1.03 4.39
C VAL A 375 7.81 1.76 4.14
N LEU A 376 6.72 1.01 4.00
CA LEU A 376 5.37 1.58 3.96
C LEU A 376 5.02 2.12 5.33
N TRP A 377 5.10 3.44 5.47
CA TRP A 377 4.96 4.15 6.73
C TRP A 377 3.53 4.63 7.00
N ASN A 378 2.64 4.65 6.00
CA ASN A 378 1.24 5.07 6.20
C ASN A 378 0.42 4.04 7.01
N TYR A 379 0.63 2.74 6.83
CA TYR A 379 -0.15 1.68 7.50
C TYR A 379 0.69 0.91 8.53
N ARG A 380 0.08 0.55 9.66
CA ARG A 380 0.66 -0.32 10.68
C ARG A 380 0.02 -1.70 10.62
N ILE A 381 0.81 -2.75 10.42
CA ILE A 381 0.35 -4.13 10.63
C ILE A 381 -0.02 -4.27 12.12
N PRO A 382 -1.27 -4.63 12.47
CA PRO A 382 -1.70 -4.68 13.88
C PRO A 382 -0.90 -5.69 14.70
N ASP A 383 -0.60 -5.36 15.96
CA ASP A 383 0.24 -6.21 16.82
C ASP A 383 -0.35 -7.61 17.02
N GLU A 384 -1.68 -7.73 17.07
CA GLU A 384 -2.39 -9.02 17.11
C GLU A 384 -2.04 -9.93 15.93
N VAL A 385 -1.91 -9.35 14.72
CA VAL A 385 -1.58 -10.06 13.48
C VAL A 385 -0.10 -10.44 13.46
N LEU A 386 0.78 -9.55 13.94
CA LEU A 386 2.21 -9.82 14.07
C LEU A 386 2.51 -10.90 15.13
N ALA A 387 1.80 -10.86 16.26
CA ALA A 387 1.91 -11.86 17.32
C ALA A 387 1.37 -13.22 16.86
N PHE A 388 0.25 -13.25 16.14
CA PHE A 388 -0.29 -14.46 15.52
C PHE A 388 0.69 -15.07 14.50
N ALA A 389 1.22 -14.28 13.55
CA ALA A 389 2.11 -14.78 12.49
C ALA A 389 3.47 -15.31 13.01
N ARG A 390 3.83 -14.98 14.26
CA ARG A 390 5.04 -15.46 14.96
C ARG A 390 4.82 -16.71 15.82
N ARG A 391 3.59 -17.23 15.96
CA ARG A 391 3.26 -18.37 16.83
C ARG A 391 3.17 -19.69 16.04
N ASP A 392 3.68 -20.75 16.66
CA ASP A 392 3.52 -22.11 16.16
C ASP A 392 2.09 -22.59 16.44
N THR A 393 1.29 -22.71 15.38
CA THR A 393 -0.19 -22.73 15.49
C THR A 393 -0.88 -23.86 14.73
N VAL A 394 -0.18 -24.53 13.81
CA VAL A 394 -0.73 -25.61 12.98
C VAL A 394 -0.09 -26.94 13.41
N PRO A 395 -0.86 -27.94 13.88
CA PRO A 395 -0.33 -29.26 14.20
C PRO A 395 0.22 -29.96 12.94
N CYS A 396 1.43 -30.54 13.01
CA CYS A 396 2.03 -31.25 11.87
C CYS A 396 1.20 -32.46 11.38
N GLY A 397 0.57 -33.22 12.29
CA GLY A 397 -0.29 -34.36 11.94
C GLY A 397 -1.56 -33.96 11.19
N VAL A 398 -2.04 -32.73 11.36
CA VAL A 398 -3.15 -32.19 10.55
C VAL A 398 -2.71 -31.98 9.10
N LEU A 399 -1.47 -31.54 8.85
CA LEU A 399 -0.95 -31.41 7.48
C LEU A 399 -0.74 -32.77 6.80
N GLU A 400 -0.40 -33.80 7.57
CA GLU A 400 -0.31 -35.18 7.08
C GLU A 400 -1.69 -35.75 6.75
N LEU A 401 -2.69 -35.60 7.64
CA LEU A 401 -4.07 -36.02 7.38
C LEU A 401 -4.73 -35.27 6.20
N LEU A 402 -4.27 -34.05 5.89
CA LEU A 402 -4.68 -33.30 4.69
C LEU A 402 -3.87 -33.68 3.43
N GLY A 403 -2.86 -34.54 3.53
CA GLY A 403 -2.01 -34.91 2.39
C GLY A 403 -1.13 -33.78 1.84
N VAL A 404 -0.80 -32.79 2.68
CA VAL A 404 0.13 -31.69 2.36
C VAL A 404 1.58 -32.08 2.65
N VAL A 405 1.78 -32.96 3.64
CA VAL A 405 3.08 -33.42 4.14
C VAL A 405 3.06 -34.95 4.21
N ASP A 406 4.20 -35.58 3.91
CA ASP A 406 4.38 -37.02 4.09
C ASP A 406 4.90 -37.33 5.51
N GLY A 407 4.50 -38.48 6.07
CA GLY A 407 4.85 -38.89 7.43
C GLY A 407 6.36 -39.04 7.69
N SER A 408 7.19 -39.14 6.66
CA SER A 408 8.66 -39.10 6.79
C SER A 408 9.24 -37.73 7.16
N LEU A 409 8.45 -36.65 7.00
CA LEU A 409 8.87 -35.27 7.27
C LEU A 409 8.27 -34.70 8.57
N THR A 410 7.32 -35.40 9.18
CA THR A 410 6.72 -35.03 10.48
C THR A 410 7.45 -35.71 11.65
N PRO A 411 7.65 -35.04 12.79
CA PRO A 411 8.01 -35.71 14.04
C PRO A 411 6.97 -36.77 14.40
N GLN A 412 7.39 -37.94 14.90
CA GLN A 412 6.46 -39.03 15.21
C GLN A 412 5.40 -38.60 16.23
N TRP A 413 4.13 -38.57 15.80
CA TRP A 413 2.99 -38.07 16.57
C TRP A 413 1.88 -39.11 16.79
N GLU A 414 1.83 -40.16 15.97
CA GLU A 414 0.88 -41.27 16.10
C GLU A 414 1.29 -42.28 17.18
N THR A 415 0.29 -42.83 17.88
CA THR A 415 0.52 -44.02 18.71
C THR A 415 0.69 -45.26 17.83
N THR A 416 1.64 -46.14 18.19
CA THR A 416 2.07 -47.28 17.36
C THR A 416 1.08 -48.46 17.31
N SER A 417 -0.23 -48.20 17.43
CA SER A 417 -1.31 -49.20 17.37
C SER A 417 -1.47 -49.85 15.99
N ALA A 418 -0.94 -49.25 14.92
CA ALA A 418 -1.01 -49.80 13.57
C ALA A 418 -0.43 -51.24 13.46
N GLY A 419 0.67 -51.53 14.16
CA GLY A 419 1.41 -52.78 14.03
C GLY A 419 0.68 -54.05 14.48
N GLY A 420 -0.30 -53.94 15.39
CA GLY A 420 -1.07 -55.10 15.86
C GLY A 420 -2.13 -55.59 14.86
N THR A 421 -2.64 -54.68 14.02
CA THR A 421 -3.86 -54.90 13.22
C THR A 421 -3.78 -56.10 12.27
N ALA A 422 -2.68 -56.23 11.52
CA ALA A 422 -2.48 -57.34 10.58
C ALA A 422 -2.38 -58.70 11.29
N MET A 423 -1.92 -58.73 12.54
CA MET A 423 -1.84 -59.94 13.35
C MET A 423 -3.21 -60.30 13.94
N GLU A 424 -3.96 -59.32 14.47
CA GLU A 424 -5.32 -59.52 14.98
C GLU A 424 -6.30 -59.99 13.88
N ASP A 425 -6.29 -59.37 12.69
CA ASP A 425 -7.13 -59.79 11.58
C ASP A 425 -6.73 -61.20 11.09
N HIS A 426 -5.43 -61.54 11.05
CA HIS A 426 -4.96 -62.88 10.70
C HIS A 426 -5.39 -63.95 11.72
N GLU A 427 -5.24 -63.68 13.03
CA GLU A 427 -5.73 -64.57 14.09
C GLU A 427 -7.24 -64.77 14.03
N SER A 428 -8.01 -63.71 13.75
CA SER A 428 -9.47 -63.81 13.59
C SER A 428 -9.86 -64.71 12.41
N PHE A 429 -9.13 -64.63 11.30
CA PHE A 429 -9.34 -65.46 10.11
C PHE A 429 -9.01 -66.94 10.38
N VAL A 430 -7.87 -67.21 11.03
CA VAL A 430 -7.46 -68.57 11.42
C VAL A 430 -8.47 -69.19 12.38
N ARG A 431 -8.96 -68.43 13.36
CA ARG A 431 -9.99 -68.87 14.32
C ARG A 431 -11.29 -69.25 13.62
N ALA A 432 -11.82 -68.38 12.76
CA ALA A 432 -13.05 -68.63 11.99
C ALA A 432 -12.91 -69.86 11.07
N MET A 433 -11.75 -70.04 10.41
CA MET A 433 -11.48 -71.20 9.56
C MET A 433 -11.44 -72.51 10.36
N GLN A 434 -10.95 -72.48 11.61
CA GLN A 434 -10.88 -73.65 12.48
C GLN A 434 -12.25 -73.99 13.08
N GLU A 435 -13.04 -72.99 13.51
CA GLU A 435 -14.42 -73.16 13.95
C GLU A 435 -15.29 -73.78 12.84
N GLN A 436 -15.16 -73.31 11.60
CA GLN A 436 -15.91 -73.86 10.46
C GLN A 436 -15.55 -75.33 10.17
N ARG A 437 -14.27 -75.71 10.30
CA ARG A 437 -13.83 -77.11 10.20
C ARG A 437 -14.40 -77.99 11.30
N ILE A 438 -14.46 -77.50 12.54
CA ILE A 438 -15.04 -78.23 13.67
C ILE A 438 -16.56 -78.43 13.47
N ALA A 439 -17.28 -77.40 12.98
CA ALA A 439 -18.69 -77.49 12.66
C ALA A 439 -18.98 -78.55 11.58
N MET A 440 -18.26 -78.53 10.45
CA MET A 440 -18.41 -79.53 9.39
C MET A 440 -18.06 -80.95 9.86
N ALA A 441 -17.06 -81.11 10.74
CA ALA A 441 -16.71 -82.41 11.32
C ALA A 441 -17.78 -82.95 12.29
N ALA A 442 -18.55 -82.08 12.95
CA ALA A 442 -19.71 -82.45 13.75
C ALA A 442 -20.92 -82.81 12.87
N GLU A 443 -21.21 -82.02 11.83
CA GLU A 443 -22.28 -82.29 10.85
C GLU A 443 -22.12 -83.64 10.15
N ALA A 444 -20.89 -84.02 9.80
CA ALA A 444 -20.57 -85.31 9.19
C ALA A 444 -20.95 -86.52 10.07
N ARG A 445 -21.08 -86.33 11.40
CA ARG A 445 -21.47 -87.36 12.37
C ARG A 445 -22.98 -87.42 12.63
N MET A 446 -23.76 -86.44 12.13
CA MET A 446 -25.21 -86.39 12.34
C MET A 446 -25.98 -87.11 11.23
N ASP A 447 -27.14 -87.67 11.60
CA ASP A 447 -28.13 -88.29 10.69
C ASP A 447 -28.51 -87.36 9.53
N PRO A 448 -28.71 -87.85 8.29
CA PRO A 448 -29.00 -87.01 7.13
C PRO A 448 -30.18 -86.04 7.28
N ALA A 449 -31.25 -86.39 8.02
CA ALA A 449 -32.37 -85.47 8.24
C ALA A 449 -31.98 -84.32 9.19
N ALA A 450 -31.31 -84.66 10.30
CA ALA A 450 -30.80 -83.67 11.25
C ALA A 450 -29.71 -82.78 10.61
N ARG A 451 -28.87 -83.34 9.73
CA ARG A 451 -27.80 -82.65 9.02
C ARG A 451 -28.32 -81.50 8.14
N GLN A 452 -29.43 -81.69 7.43
CA GLN A 452 -30.01 -80.61 6.60
C GLN A 452 -30.48 -79.41 7.45
N ILE A 453 -31.04 -79.68 8.64
CA ILE A 453 -31.45 -78.64 9.60
C ILE A 453 -30.22 -77.93 10.19
N ALA A 454 -29.20 -78.70 10.58
CA ALA A 454 -27.95 -78.16 11.12
C ALA A 454 -27.22 -77.27 10.11
N VAL A 455 -27.13 -77.67 8.85
CA VAL A 455 -26.49 -76.88 7.78
C VAL A 455 -27.24 -75.56 7.55
N ARG A 456 -28.58 -75.56 7.52
CA ARG A 456 -29.37 -74.30 7.43
C ARG A 456 -29.07 -73.36 8.60
N GLN A 457 -29.14 -73.87 9.83
CA GLN A 457 -28.80 -73.08 11.02
C GLN A 457 -27.36 -72.58 11.02
N ARG A 458 -26.40 -73.35 10.47
CA ARG A 458 -25.02 -72.88 10.28
C ARG A 458 -24.96 -71.74 9.29
N THR A 459 -25.61 -71.84 8.12
CA THR A 459 -25.60 -70.77 7.11
C THR A 459 -26.26 -69.48 7.60
N GLU A 460 -27.34 -69.58 8.39
CA GLU A 460 -27.99 -68.43 9.03
C GLU A 460 -27.08 -67.77 10.08
N ARG A 461 -26.39 -68.58 10.90
CA ARG A 461 -25.40 -68.08 11.89
C ARG A 461 -24.18 -67.46 11.22
N GLU A 462 -23.60 -68.09 10.20
CA GLU A 462 -22.48 -67.55 9.42
C GLU A 462 -22.85 -66.20 8.79
N MET A 463 -24.06 -66.06 8.24
CA MET A 463 -24.53 -64.80 7.66
C MET A 463 -24.71 -63.70 8.71
N MET A 464 -25.30 -64.03 9.87
CA MET A 464 -25.45 -63.08 10.98
C MET A 464 -24.10 -62.70 11.62
N GLN A 465 -23.17 -63.64 11.72
CA GLN A 465 -21.81 -63.40 12.20
C GLN A 465 -21.07 -62.44 11.26
N ARG A 466 -21.07 -62.69 9.94
CA ARG A 466 -20.46 -61.77 8.95
C ARG A 466 -21.06 -60.36 9.00
N MET A 467 -22.36 -60.22 9.22
CA MET A 467 -23.03 -58.93 9.40
C MET A 467 -22.52 -58.19 10.66
N ASN A 468 -22.35 -58.91 11.77
CA ASN A 468 -21.78 -58.36 13.00
C ASN A 468 -20.31 -58.01 12.84
N ASP A 469 -19.49 -58.90 12.25
CA ASP A 469 -18.07 -58.67 11.98
C ASP A 469 -17.84 -57.45 11.08
N MET A 470 -18.68 -57.25 10.06
CA MET A 470 -18.63 -56.07 9.19
C MET A 470 -18.99 -54.79 9.95
N ARG A 471 -19.99 -54.84 10.82
CA ARG A 471 -20.42 -53.70 11.67
C ARG A 471 -19.36 -53.34 12.71
N ASP A 472 -18.73 -54.34 13.32
CA ASP A 472 -17.66 -54.16 14.29
C ASP A 472 -16.35 -53.70 13.63
N ARG A 473 -16.01 -54.19 12.43
CA ARG A 473 -14.90 -53.63 11.62
C ARG A 473 -15.16 -52.16 11.33
N SER A 474 -16.32 -51.82 10.79
CA SER A 474 -16.72 -50.42 10.52
C SER A 474 -16.66 -49.54 11.78
N ARG A 475 -17.04 -50.07 12.95
CA ARG A 475 -16.91 -49.38 14.25
C ARG A 475 -15.45 -49.20 14.66
N ARG A 476 -14.61 -50.23 14.57
CA ARG A 476 -13.16 -50.14 14.85
C ARG A 476 -12.49 -49.15 13.89
N ASP A 477 -12.87 -49.11 12.62
CA ASP A 477 -12.34 -48.18 11.62
C ASP A 477 -12.84 -46.73 11.80
N ALA A 478 -14.05 -46.54 12.34
CA ALA A 478 -14.50 -45.23 12.80
C ALA A 478 -13.66 -44.77 14.01
N GLN A 479 -13.52 -45.61 15.03
CA GLN A 479 -12.74 -45.31 16.24
C GLN A 479 -11.25 -45.08 15.92
N ARG A 480 -10.63 -45.88 15.05
CA ARG A 480 -9.25 -45.67 14.59
C ARG A 480 -9.06 -44.32 13.91
N ARG A 481 -9.97 -43.91 13.03
CA ARG A 481 -9.91 -42.59 12.37
C ARG A 481 -10.18 -41.43 13.34
N GLU A 482 -11.06 -41.63 14.32
CA GLU A 482 -11.33 -40.66 15.38
C GLU A 482 -10.10 -40.47 16.30
N THR A 483 -9.49 -41.56 16.78
CA THR A 483 -8.25 -41.52 17.56
C THR A 483 -7.11 -40.87 16.77
N ARG A 484 -6.84 -41.30 15.52
CA ARG A 484 -5.80 -40.70 14.66
C ARG A 484 -6.04 -39.20 14.45
N ARG A 485 -7.30 -38.76 14.32
CA ARG A 485 -7.66 -37.34 14.21
C ARG A 485 -7.46 -36.57 15.52
N LEU A 486 -7.72 -37.18 16.68
CA LEU A 486 -7.46 -36.56 17.98
C LEU A 486 -5.96 -36.45 18.28
N GLU A 487 -5.17 -37.47 17.94
CA GLU A 487 -3.70 -37.45 18.01
C GLU A 487 -3.12 -36.37 17.06
N ALA A 488 -3.63 -36.26 15.83
CA ALA A 488 -3.22 -35.23 14.87
C ALA A 488 -3.45 -33.80 15.37
N LEU A 489 -4.58 -33.56 16.06
CA LEU A 489 -4.88 -32.25 16.68
C LEU A 489 -3.98 -31.92 17.88
N GLN A 490 -3.40 -32.95 18.52
CA GLN A 490 -2.49 -32.82 19.66
C GLN A 490 -1.00 -32.90 19.26
N SER A 491 -0.70 -33.10 17.98
CA SER A 491 0.67 -33.24 17.48
C SER A 491 1.50 -31.96 17.72
N PRO A 492 2.85 -32.04 17.64
CA PRO A 492 3.71 -30.86 17.63
C PRO A 492 3.21 -29.81 16.62
N LYS A 493 3.22 -28.54 17.04
CA LYS A 493 2.83 -27.41 16.19
C LYS A 493 4.02 -26.90 15.39
N TRP A 494 3.78 -26.47 14.16
CA TRP A 494 4.77 -25.91 13.26
C TRP A 494 4.59 -24.39 13.07
N ASP A 495 5.69 -23.74 12.70
CA ASP A 495 5.73 -22.32 12.39
C ASP A 495 5.07 -21.99 11.05
N ALA A 496 4.66 -20.73 10.87
CA ALA A 496 3.89 -20.33 9.70
C ALA A 496 4.66 -20.41 8.36
N ALA A 497 5.99 -20.34 8.36
CA ALA A 497 6.76 -20.40 7.10
C ALA A 497 7.02 -21.84 6.64
N LEU A 498 7.25 -22.78 7.57
CA LEU A 498 7.34 -24.20 7.26
C LEU A 498 6.00 -24.71 6.72
N VAL A 499 4.89 -24.34 7.37
CA VAL A 499 3.53 -24.60 6.88
C VAL A 499 3.34 -24.04 5.46
N ALA A 500 3.76 -22.79 5.22
CA ALA A 500 3.67 -22.15 3.91
C ALA A 500 4.55 -22.80 2.84
N GLU A 501 5.77 -23.25 3.17
CA GLU A 501 6.65 -23.91 2.20
C GLU A 501 6.04 -25.26 1.75
N HIS A 502 5.52 -26.05 2.68
CA HIS A 502 4.84 -27.30 2.35
C HIS A 502 3.55 -27.07 1.55
N ASN A 503 2.73 -26.09 1.93
CA ASN A 503 1.55 -25.69 1.16
C ASN A 503 1.91 -25.17 -0.25
N LEU A 504 3.01 -24.43 -0.41
CA LEU A 504 3.50 -23.96 -1.71
C LEU A 504 3.99 -25.12 -2.60
N ARG A 505 4.65 -26.12 -2.02
CA ARG A 505 5.02 -27.37 -2.73
C ARG A 505 3.77 -28.14 -3.17
N TRP A 506 2.75 -28.23 -2.32
CA TRP A 506 1.46 -28.89 -2.61
C TRP A 506 0.66 -28.18 -3.70
N LEU A 507 0.50 -26.86 -3.63
CA LEU A 507 -0.16 -26.04 -4.68
C LEU A 507 0.51 -26.26 -6.05
N ARG A 508 1.84 -26.14 -6.11
CA ARG A 508 2.62 -26.37 -7.35
C ARG A 508 2.51 -27.81 -7.86
N ALA A 509 2.23 -28.81 -7.01
CA ALA A 509 1.98 -30.18 -7.46
C ALA A 509 0.59 -30.31 -8.10
N ARG A 510 -0.42 -29.73 -7.46
CA ARG A 510 -1.82 -29.68 -7.89
C ARG A 510 -1.97 -28.96 -9.24
N GLU A 511 -1.34 -27.80 -9.40
CA GLU A 511 -1.31 -27.03 -10.65
C GLU A 511 -0.79 -27.86 -11.84
N ARG A 512 0.30 -28.62 -11.66
CA ARG A 512 0.87 -29.50 -12.70
C ARG A 512 -0.06 -30.65 -13.09
N THR A 513 -0.78 -31.23 -12.12
CA THR A 513 -1.77 -32.27 -12.43
C THR A 513 -2.94 -31.69 -13.24
N THR A 514 -3.48 -30.54 -12.82
CA THR A 514 -4.58 -29.87 -13.53
C THR A 514 -4.19 -29.46 -14.96
N SER A 515 -2.99 -28.91 -15.17
CA SER A 515 -2.51 -28.55 -16.52
C SER A 515 -2.35 -29.76 -17.45
N THR A 516 -2.07 -30.94 -16.90
CA THR A 516 -1.90 -32.17 -17.68
C THR A 516 -3.23 -32.77 -18.12
N THR A 517 -4.26 -32.74 -17.27
CA THR A 517 -5.58 -33.32 -17.57
C THR A 517 -6.28 -32.62 -18.73
N THR A 518 -6.13 -31.30 -18.87
CA THR A 518 -6.73 -30.52 -19.97
C THR A 518 -5.98 -30.65 -21.31
N ALA A 519 -4.90 -31.44 -21.37
CA ALA A 519 -4.08 -31.65 -22.56
C ALA A 519 -4.27 -33.04 -23.22
N THR A 520 -5.12 -33.91 -22.68
CA THR A 520 -5.14 -35.34 -23.03
C THR A 520 -5.94 -35.71 -24.31
N THR A 521 -5.89 -34.90 -25.37
CA THR A 521 -6.50 -35.25 -26.68
C THR A 521 -5.72 -34.81 -27.94
N THR A 522 -4.39 -34.62 -27.87
CA THR A 522 -3.53 -34.71 -29.08
C THR A 522 -2.11 -35.17 -28.73
N THR A 523 -1.41 -35.71 -29.71
CA THR A 523 -0.21 -36.55 -29.51
C THR A 523 1.09 -35.76 -29.55
N SER A 524 1.95 -36.00 -28.55
CA SER A 524 3.43 -35.93 -28.61
C SER A 524 4.13 -34.81 -29.41
N SER A 525 4.80 -33.89 -28.70
CA SER A 525 6.27 -33.67 -28.74
C SER A 525 6.71 -32.20 -28.56
N SER A 526 8.02 -32.02 -28.34
CA SER A 526 8.78 -30.75 -28.29
C SER A 526 8.72 -29.87 -27.01
N SER A 527 9.86 -29.21 -26.77
CA SER A 527 10.18 -28.16 -25.78
C SER A 527 9.23 -27.89 -24.60
N ALA A 528 9.31 -28.74 -23.57
CA ALA A 528 8.90 -28.36 -22.21
C ALA A 528 9.92 -27.38 -21.58
N THR A 529 9.77 -26.08 -21.86
CA THR A 529 10.47 -25.02 -21.11
C THR A 529 9.91 -25.01 -19.69
N THR A 530 10.59 -25.69 -18.77
CA THR A 530 10.20 -25.78 -17.36
C THR A 530 10.00 -24.38 -16.77
N PRO A 531 8.77 -23.98 -16.36
CA PRO A 531 8.56 -22.67 -15.79
C PRO A 531 9.31 -22.57 -14.46
N THR A 532 10.26 -21.64 -14.38
CA THR A 532 11.02 -21.35 -13.16
C THR A 532 10.05 -21.11 -12.01
N PRO A 533 10.17 -21.82 -10.87
CA PRO A 533 9.17 -21.74 -9.80
C PRO A 533 9.17 -20.33 -9.20
N LEU A 534 8.10 -19.56 -9.46
CA LEU A 534 7.90 -18.20 -8.96
C LEU A 534 8.19 -18.13 -7.44
N PRO A 535 8.98 -17.15 -6.96
CA PRO A 535 9.29 -17.02 -5.55
C PRO A 535 8.01 -16.75 -4.73
N LEU A 536 8.03 -17.09 -3.44
CA LEU A 536 6.89 -16.94 -2.52
C LEU A 536 6.22 -15.56 -2.63
N ARG A 537 7.05 -14.51 -2.70
CA ARG A 537 6.58 -13.12 -2.81
C ARG A 537 5.71 -12.90 -4.05
N ASP A 538 6.13 -13.37 -5.22
CA ASP A 538 5.40 -13.13 -6.48
C ASP A 538 4.05 -13.87 -6.49
N VAL A 539 4.01 -15.09 -5.93
CA VAL A 539 2.76 -15.84 -5.71
C VAL A 539 1.82 -15.11 -4.75
N VAL A 540 2.34 -14.47 -3.70
CA VAL A 540 1.52 -13.60 -2.84
C VAL A 540 1.08 -12.31 -3.55
N GLY A 541 1.91 -11.76 -4.44
CA GLY A 541 1.55 -10.62 -5.28
C GLY A 541 0.32 -10.89 -6.15
N THR A 542 0.25 -12.05 -6.79
CA THR A 542 -0.90 -12.46 -7.63
C THR A 542 -2.13 -12.84 -6.79
N LEU A 543 -1.93 -13.41 -5.59
CA LEU A 543 -3.04 -13.62 -4.62
C LEU A 543 -3.64 -12.30 -4.15
N LEU A 544 -2.82 -11.30 -3.83
CA LEU A 544 -3.28 -9.96 -3.45
C LEU A 544 -3.99 -9.25 -4.63
N HIS A 545 -3.46 -9.37 -5.85
CA HIS A 545 -4.11 -8.89 -7.07
C HIS A 545 -5.52 -9.51 -7.22
N ARG A 546 -5.64 -10.84 -7.05
CA ARG A 546 -6.93 -11.52 -7.03
C ARG A 546 -7.85 -11.05 -5.91
N MET A 547 -7.37 -10.79 -4.69
CA MET A 547 -8.20 -10.26 -3.59
C MET A 547 -8.82 -8.90 -3.91
N VAL A 548 -8.17 -8.06 -4.73
CA VAL A 548 -8.75 -6.80 -5.19
C VAL A 548 -9.94 -7.03 -6.12
N LEU A 549 -9.81 -7.95 -7.09
CA LEU A 549 -10.81 -8.16 -8.13
C LEU A 549 -11.96 -9.09 -7.70
N ASP A 550 -11.68 -10.08 -6.85
CA ASP A 550 -12.63 -11.13 -6.44
C ASP A 550 -12.95 -11.01 -4.94
N GLY A 551 -14.03 -10.29 -4.63
CA GLY A 551 -14.49 -10.08 -3.25
C GLY A 551 -15.09 -11.32 -2.57
N ALA A 552 -15.49 -12.35 -3.33
CA ALA A 552 -15.94 -13.61 -2.78
C ALA A 552 -14.73 -14.45 -2.33
N PHE A 553 -13.69 -14.51 -3.15
CA PHE A 553 -12.39 -15.08 -2.79
C PHE A 553 -11.75 -14.37 -1.60
N ALA A 554 -11.68 -13.03 -1.62
CA ALA A 554 -11.13 -12.27 -0.50
C ALA A 554 -11.84 -12.58 0.82
N ARG A 555 -13.19 -12.65 0.80
CA ARG A 555 -13.98 -13.05 1.98
C ARG A 555 -13.69 -14.48 2.42
N GLY A 556 -13.76 -15.46 1.50
CA GLY A 556 -13.53 -16.87 1.81
C GLY A 556 -12.13 -17.16 2.35
N LEU A 557 -11.13 -16.40 1.89
CA LEU A 557 -9.74 -16.45 2.36
C LEU A 557 -9.59 -15.83 3.76
N CYS A 558 -10.25 -14.69 4.01
CA CYS A 558 -10.25 -14.04 5.34
C CYS A 558 -11.05 -14.82 6.39
N GLU A 559 -12.13 -15.52 6.01
CA GLU A 559 -12.83 -16.47 6.89
C GLU A 559 -11.88 -17.58 7.40
N VAL A 560 -10.97 -18.07 6.55
CA VAL A 560 -9.95 -19.08 6.95
C VAL A 560 -8.86 -18.46 7.82
N LEU A 561 -8.42 -17.23 7.54
CA LEU A 561 -7.45 -16.51 8.38
C LEU A 561 -8.02 -16.16 9.76
N ASP A 562 -9.28 -15.76 9.86
CA ASP A 562 -9.95 -15.47 11.12
C ASP A 562 -10.18 -16.74 11.95
N ALA A 563 -10.58 -17.84 11.32
CA ALA A 563 -10.65 -19.14 11.97
C ALA A 563 -9.27 -19.56 12.53
N TRP A 564 -8.21 -19.40 11.73
CA TRP A 564 -6.84 -19.72 12.14
C TRP A 564 -6.37 -18.88 13.32
N LYS A 565 -6.58 -17.56 13.27
CA LYS A 565 -6.30 -16.69 14.42
C LYS A 565 -7.14 -17.10 15.64
N ALA A 566 -8.41 -17.41 15.46
CA ALA A 566 -9.29 -17.83 16.55
C ALA A 566 -8.80 -19.12 17.23
N TRP A 567 -8.41 -20.18 16.52
CA TRP A 567 -7.91 -21.39 17.17
C TRP A 567 -6.49 -21.21 17.75
N ALA A 568 -5.68 -20.34 17.16
CA ALA A 568 -4.38 -19.94 17.73
C ALA A 568 -4.53 -19.23 19.08
N ASP A 569 -5.46 -18.29 19.19
CA ASP A 569 -5.73 -17.54 20.42
C ASP A 569 -6.50 -18.38 21.47
N ASN A 570 -7.35 -19.31 21.03
CA ASN A 570 -8.00 -20.31 21.90
C ASN A 570 -7.07 -21.46 22.33
N GLY A 571 -5.78 -21.42 21.98
CA GLY A 571 -4.75 -22.36 22.46
C GLY A 571 -4.56 -23.64 21.63
N GLY A 572 -5.45 -23.95 20.67
CA GLY A 572 -5.33 -25.13 19.82
C GLY A 572 -6.50 -25.31 18.85
N MET A 573 -6.22 -26.02 17.75
CA MET A 573 -7.18 -26.41 16.73
C MET A 573 -8.20 -27.42 17.27
N ARG A 574 -9.48 -27.24 16.93
CA ARG A 574 -10.59 -28.13 17.30
C ARG A 574 -10.96 -29.04 16.13
N ALA A 575 -11.79 -30.04 16.41
CA ALA A 575 -12.33 -30.92 15.36
C ALA A 575 -13.04 -30.13 14.24
N ALA A 576 -13.92 -29.18 14.57
CA ALA A 576 -14.63 -28.39 13.56
C ALA A 576 -13.70 -27.53 12.68
N ASP A 577 -12.59 -27.05 13.23
CA ASP A 577 -11.58 -26.28 12.49
C ASP A 577 -10.89 -27.16 11.44
N PHE A 578 -10.59 -28.42 11.79
CA PHE A 578 -10.07 -29.42 10.84
C PHE A 578 -11.05 -29.70 9.69
N ASP A 579 -12.36 -29.84 9.96
CA ASP A 579 -13.35 -30.06 8.90
C ASP A 579 -13.44 -28.85 7.95
N LEU A 580 -13.34 -27.63 8.48
CA LEU A 580 -13.27 -26.40 7.69
C LEU A 580 -12.02 -26.35 6.81
N LEU A 581 -10.87 -26.78 7.34
CA LEU A 581 -9.62 -26.87 6.58
C LEU A 581 -9.67 -27.95 5.49
N ALA A 582 -10.23 -29.12 5.78
CA ALA A 582 -10.43 -30.18 4.79
C ALA A 582 -11.38 -29.74 3.67
N ALA A 583 -12.43 -28.99 3.99
CA ALA A 583 -13.37 -28.44 3.02
C ALA A 583 -12.81 -27.27 2.17
N ARG A 584 -11.79 -26.55 2.68
CA ARG A 584 -11.24 -25.32 2.05
C ARG A 584 -9.71 -25.34 1.88
N GLN A 585 -9.14 -26.51 1.59
CA GLN A 585 -7.69 -26.74 1.59
C GLN A 585 -6.88 -25.77 0.71
N GLU A 586 -7.38 -25.38 -0.48
CA GLU A 586 -6.71 -24.40 -1.35
C GLU A 586 -6.61 -23.00 -0.70
N LEU A 587 -7.69 -22.55 -0.06
CA LEU A 587 -7.73 -21.26 0.63
C LEU A 587 -6.83 -21.28 1.87
N PHE A 588 -6.74 -22.40 2.59
CA PHE A 588 -5.77 -22.56 3.67
C PHE A 588 -4.32 -22.52 3.18
N ALA A 589 -4.03 -23.22 2.09
CA ALA A 589 -2.70 -23.21 1.49
C ALA A 589 -2.28 -21.78 1.11
N GLN A 590 -3.17 -21.03 0.44
CA GLN A 590 -2.94 -19.63 0.06
C GLN A 590 -2.87 -18.69 1.27
N ALA A 591 -3.72 -18.89 2.29
CA ALA A 591 -3.68 -18.15 3.55
C ALA A 591 -2.32 -18.30 4.25
N SER A 592 -1.73 -19.51 4.24
CA SER A 592 -0.42 -19.72 4.84
C SER A 592 0.69 -18.92 4.16
N LEU A 593 0.61 -18.71 2.83
CA LEU A 593 1.56 -17.85 2.11
C LEU A 593 1.48 -16.39 2.56
N LEU A 594 0.26 -15.89 2.83
CA LEU A 594 0.04 -14.54 3.37
C LEU A 594 0.60 -14.40 4.80
N VAL A 595 0.34 -15.37 5.68
CA VAL A 595 0.83 -15.35 7.07
C VAL A 595 2.36 -15.45 7.11
N ALA A 596 2.97 -16.30 6.27
CA ALA A 596 4.42 -16.37 6.13
C ALA A 596 5.04 -15.05 5.65
N LEU A 597 4.46 -14.39 4.64
CA LEU A 597 4.96 -13.08 4.20
C LEU A 597 4.86 -12.01 5.29
N VAL A 598 3.78 -12.01 6.08
CA VAL A 598 3.63 -11.11 7.24
C VAL A 598 4.65 -11.43 8.34
N ARG A 599 4.94 -12.72 8.61
CA ARG A 599 6.02 -13.14 9.51
C ARG A 599 7.39 -12.68 9.01
N ASP A 600 7.67 -12.85 7.73
CA ASP A 600 8.95 -12.49 7.11
C ASP A 600 9.15 -10.97 7.12
N ALA A 601 8.11 -10.17 6.85
CA ALA A 601 8.16 -8.72 7.05
C ALA A 601 8.37 -8.33 8.52
N ALA A 602 7.83 -9.12 9.46
CA ALA A 602 8.03 -8.96 10.90
C ALA A 602 9.39 -9.47 11.42
N ALA A 603 10.19 -10.16 10.59
CA ALA A 603 11.50 -10.71 10.91
C ALA A 603 12.65 -10.07 10.10
N GLY A 604 12.36 -9.53 8.91
CA GLY A 604 13.28 -8.96 7.94
C GLY A 604 13.97 -7.65 8.37
N ALA A 605 13.86 -7.26 9.64
CA ALA A 605 14.54 -6.12 10.26
C ALA A 605 16.05 -6.36 10.50
N GLY A 606 16.72 -7.05 9.56
CA GLY A 606 18.16 -7.24 9.50
C GLY A 606 18.69 -8.47 10.25
N PRO A 607 19.40 -9.41 9.59
CA PRO A 607 20.05 -10.58 10.22
C PRO A 607 21.35 -10.17 10.96
N GLY A 608 21.23 -9.20 11.86
CA GLY A 608 22.32 -8.60 12.63
C GLY A 608 21.86 -7.85 13.88
N ALA A 609 20.54 -7.61 14.04
CA ALA A 609 19.95 -7.21 15.31
C ALA A 609 19.49 -8.48 16.06
N GLY A 610 20.07 -8.75 17.23
CA GLY A 610 19.66 -9.87 18.08
C GLY A 610 18.18 -9.78 18.48
N GLY A 611 17.52 -10.92 18.62
CA GLY A 611 16.06 -11.00 18.80
C GLY A 611 15.56 -10.32 20.08
N SER A 612 15.02 -9.11 19.92
CA SER A 612 14.19 -8.39 20.92
C SER A 612 13.60 -7.08 20.38
N ALA A 613 14.35 -6.35 19.55
CA ALA A 613 14.07 -4.97 19.15
C ALA A 613 12.81 -4.72 18.28
N ALA A 614 12.00 -5.75 17.99
CA ALA A 614 10.88 -5.66 17.04
C ALA A 614 9.52 -5.27 17.67
N HIS A 615 9.54 -4.67 18.88
CA HIS A 615 8.35 -4.09 19.55
C HIS A 615 8.58 -2.67 20.11
N GLU A 616 9.80 -2.13 20.07
CA GLU A 616 10.10 -0.81 20.64
C GLU A 616 11.10 -0.04 19.76
N GLY A 617 10.62 1.00 19.07
CA GLY A 617 11.47 1.89 18.26
C GLY A 617 11.73 1.46 16.81
N SER A 618 10.79 0.79 16.13
CA SER A 618 10.83 0.66 14.67
C SER A 618 10.70 2.05 14.01
N LEU A 619 11.45 2.29 12.93
CA LEU A 619 11.37 3.54 12.15
C LEU A 619 9.93 3.86 11.69
N SER A 620 9.15 2.87 11.27
CA SER A 620 7.75 3.09 10.86
C SER A 620 6.87 3.57 12.01
N MET A 621 7.04 2.98 13.20
CA MET A 621 6.34 3.39 14.43
C MET A 621 6.76 4.80 14.87
N ASP A 622 8.05 5.09 14.83
CA ASP A 622 8.60 6.37 15.27
C ASP A 622 8.15 7.50 14.34
N LEU A 623 8.07 7.24 13.03
CA LEU A 623 7.58 8.20 12.03
C LEU A 623 6.06 8.39 12.10
N GLN A 624 5.27 7.32 12.20
CA GLN A 624 3.80 7.39 12.37
C GLN A 624 3.40 8.22 13.59
N GLU A 625 3.99 7.93 14.75
CA GLU A 625 3.63 8.61 15.99
C GLU A 625 4.07 10.09 15.96
N CYS A 626 5.22 10.41 15.35
CA CYS A 626 5.62 11.80 15.13
C CYS A 626 4.67 12.55 14.20
N LEU A 627 4.22 11.95 13.09
CA LEU A 627 3.24 12.58 12.20
C LEU A 627 1.88 12.77 12.89
N ARG A 628 1.45 11.80 13.71
CA ARG A 628 0.21 11.86 14.49
C ARG A 628 0.24 12.98 15.54
N MET A 629 1.39 13.22 16.17
CA MET A 629 1.57 14.33 17.11
C MET A 629 1.72 15.70 16.42
N TRP A 630 2.46 15.75 15.31
CA TRP A 630 2.88 17.00 14.67
C TRP A 630 2.22 17.22 13.31
N ARG A 631 0.88 17.31 13.27
CA ARG A 631 0.13 17.49 12.00
C ARG A 631 0.61 18.70 11.18
N VAL A 632 0.80 19.86 11.81
CA VAL A 632 1.27 21.10 11.16
C VAL A 632 2.58 21.55 11.81
N VAL A 633 3.59 21.77 10.98
CA VAL A 633 4.96 22.15 11.37
C VAL A 633 5.38 23.44 10.67
N ARG A 634 6.44 24.08 11.19
CA ARG A 634 6.98 25.32 10.66
C ARG A 634 8.27 25.04 9.88
N LEU A 635 8.45 25.63 8.70
CA LEU A 635 9.61 25.42 7.83
C LEU A 635 10.36 26.73 7.57
N GLY A 636 11.69 26.77 7.81
CA GLY A 636 12.54 27.97 7.73
C GLY A 636 14.02 27.71 7.42
#